data_AF-A0A523GIB4-F1
#
_entry.id   AF-A0A523GIB4-F1
#
_cell.length_a   1.000
_cell.length_b   1.000
_cell.length_c   1.000
_cell.angle_alpha   90.00
_cell.angle_beta   90.00
_cell.angle_gamma   90.00
#
_symmetry.space_group_name_H-M   'P 1'
#
loop_
_entity.id
_entity.type
_entity.pdbx_description
1 polymer ?
#
loop_
_entity_poly.entity_id
_entity_poly.type
_entity_poly.pdbx_seq_one_letter_code
_entity_poly.pdbx_strand_id
1 'polypeptide(L)'
;INLDFADVRTTMTNGGTALMGASTASGENRAERAATEALSSPLLDGLSIHGAKNVLVNITAGKSLGIREATTATGIIQKEAGDDVEVIFGTVIDESMAGDLRITVIATGFDTHKKLDGAARRKSLPLHADIPIAGYKGEENLKQLDIPAYRRRSATVSAEPVDGADSEGEETHEGIRRLNSDEIQSSERILKGDTDVPAFLRKMMD
;
A
#
# COMPACT_ATOMS: atom_id res chain seq x y z
N ILE A 1 36.48 15.19 -0.96
CA ILE A 1 36.76 13.74 -0.86
C ILE A 1 36.38 13.18 -2.21
N ASN A 2 37.36 12.67 -2.96
CA ASN A 2 37.09 12.17 -4.30
C ASN A 2 36.66 10.71 -4.22
N LEU A 3 35.64 10.37 -4.99
CA LEU A 3 35.17 9.01 -5.17
C LEU A 3 35.83 8.47 -6.45
N ASP A 4 36.39 7.26 -6.42
CA ASP A 4 36.94 6.65 -7.62
C ASP A 4 35.90 5.80 -8.36
N PHE A 5 36.22 5.42 -9.60
CA PHE A 5 35.30 4.64 -10.42
C PHE A 5 35.21 3.17 -9.96
N ALA A 6 36.23 2.65 -9.28
CA ALA A 6 36.23 1.29 -8.76
C ALA A 6 35.24 1.15 -7.60
N ASP A 7 35.17 2.15 -6.73
CA ASP A 7 34.21 2.26 -5.63
C ASP A 7 32.77 2.26 -6.16
N VAL A 8 32.47 3.16 -7.11
CA VAL A 8 31.15 3.23 -7.77
C VAL A 8 30.79 1.90 -8.42
N ARG A 9 31.73 1.31 -9.16
CA ARG A 9 31.50 0.02 -9.82
C ARG A 9 31.19 -1.06 -8.79
N THR A 10 31.93 -1.13 -7.68
CA THR A 10 31.77 -2.17 -6.67
C THR A 10 30.43 -2.05 -5.94
N THR A 11 30.03 -0.82 -5.58
CA THR A 11 28.72 -0.56 -4.95
C THR A 11 27.57 -0.90 -5.89
N MET A 12 27.67 -0.53 -7.18
CA MET A 12 26.54 -0.65 -8.11
C MET A 12 26.48 -2.00 -8.85
N THR A 13 27.60 -2.71 -9.02
CA THR A 13 27.63 -4.00 -9.72
C THR A 13 26.96 -5.06 -8.87
N ASN A 14 26.03 -5.82 -9.47
CA ASN A 14 25.21 -6.83 -8.78
C ASN A 14 24.39 -6.27 -7.59
N GLY A 15 24.16 -4.95 -7.54
CA GLY A 15 23.38 -4.30 -6.48
C GLY A 15 21.88 -4.62 -6.50
N GLY A 16 21.37 -5.26 -7.55
CA GLY A 16 19.95 -5.63 -7.65
C GLY A 16 19.03 -4.42 -7.56
N THR A 17 18.02 -4.49 -6.70
CA THR A 17 17.12 -3.37 -6.44
C THR A 17 17.88 -2.21 -5.78
N ALA A 18 17.64 -1.00 -6.28
CA ALA A 18 18.23 0.23 -5.77
C ALA A 18 17.14 1.21 -5.36
N LEU A 19 17.44 2.01 -4.34
CA LEU A 19 16.63 3.15 -3.90
C LEU A 19 17.48 4.41 -3.98
N MET A 20 16.85 5.53 -4.34
CA MET A 20 17.53 6.81 -4.49
C MET A 20 16.77 7.89 -3.73
N GLY A 21 17.49 8.69 -2.96
CA GLY A 21 16.98 9.87 -2.29
C GLY A 21 17.81 11.08 -2.68
N ALA A 22 17.17 12.22 -2.94
CA ALA A 22 17.87 13.46 -3.21
C ALA A 22 17.16 14.63 -2.54
N SER A 23 17.96 15.59 -2.08
CA SER A 23 17.47 16.82 -1.45
C SER A 23 18.44 17.97 -1.72
N THR A 24 17.97 19.19 -1.53
CA THR A 24 18.81 20.39 -1.57
C THR A 24 18.39 21.30 -0.44
N ALA A 25 19.33 21.72 0.38
CA ALA A 25 19.07 22.63 1.50
C ALA A 25 20.10 23.77 1.53
N SER A 26 19.71 24.87 2.16
CA SER A 26 20.51 26.08 2.28
C SER A 26 20.39 26.68 3.68
N GLY A 27 21.30 27.61 4.01
CA GLY A 27 21.36 28.27 5.32
C GLY A 27 22.09 27.46 6.40
N GLU A 28 21.77 27.75 7.66
CA GLU A 28 22.34 27.04 8.82
C GLU A 28 21.84 25.60 8.90
N ASN A 29 22.71 24.69 9.36
CA ASN A 29 22.44 23.25 9.46
C ASN A 29 21.94 22.62 8.14
N ARG A 30 22.27 23.23 6.99
CA ARG A 30 21.88 22.73 5.65
C ARG A 30 22.29 21.26 5.42
N ALA A 31 23.42 20.82 5.97
CA ALA A 31 23.88 19.44 5.83
C ALA A 31 22.98 18.42 6.55
N GLU A 32 22.56 18.72 7.78
CA GLU A 32 21.66 17.87 8.57
C GLU A 32 20.26 17.82 7.95
N ARG A 33 19.76 19.00 7.55
CA ARG A 33 18.47 19.11 6.86
C ARG A 33 18.46 18.36 5.53
N ALA A 34 19.46 18.58 4.69
CA ALA A 34 19.58 17.87 3.42
C ALA A 34 19.67 16.36 3.64
N ALA A 35 20.45 15.90 4.63
CA ALA A 35 20.58 14.47 4.90
C ALA A 35 19.21 13.87 5.28
N THR A 36 18.49 14.52 6.18
CA THR A 36 17.17 14.07 6.65
C THR A 36 16.14 14.07 5.51
N GLU A 37 16.08 15.16 4.74
CA GLU A 37 15.17 15.30 3.61
C GLU A 37 15.49 14.29 2.48
N ALA A 38 16.76 13.94 2.28
CA ALA A 38 17.16 12.93 1.30
C ALA A 38 16.70 11.53 1.73
N LEU A 39 16.81 11.21 3.02
CA LEU A 39 16.35 9.94 3.60
C LEU A 39 14.83 9.82 3.67
N SER A 40 14.11 10.94 3.69
CA SER A 40 12.64 10.98 3.62
C SER A 40 12.12 11.34 2.22
N SER A 41 12.95 11.22 1.19
CA SER A 41 12.59 11.64 -0.17
C SER A 41 11.45 10.77 -0.73
N PRO A 42 10.46 11.34 -1.44
CA PRO A 42 9.39 10.58 -2.07
C PRO A 42 9.87 9.50 -3.05
N LEU A 43 11.10 9.64 -3.57
CA LEU A 43 11.75 8.68 -4.46
C LEU A 43 12.06 7.33 -3.79
N LEU A 44 12.03 7.28 -2.45
CA LEU A 44 12.23 6.07 -1.67
C LEU A 44 10.93 5.25 -1.50
N ASP A 45 9.78 5.73 -1.97
CA ASP A 45 8.49 5.02 -1.94
C ASP A 45 8.11 4.48 -0.54
N GLY A 46 8.44 5.24 0.50
CA GLY A 46 8.21 4.86 1.90
C GLY A 46 9.09 3.70 2.41
N LEU A 47 10.11 3.30 1.64
CA LEU A 47 11.09 2.31 2.04
C LEU A 47 12.27 3.01 2.72
N SER A 48 12.71 2.48 3.87
CA SER A 48 13.95 2.93 4.51
C SER A 48 15.16 2.38 3.76
N ILE A 49 16.26 3.11 3.81
CA ILE A 49 17.57 2.64 3.33
C ILE A 49 18.17 1.53 4.22
N HIS A 50 17.55 1.26 5.37
CA HIS A 50 17.95 0.20 6.28
C HIS A 50 17.92 -1.18 5.60
N GLY A 51 19.01 -1.94 5.73
CA GLY A 51 19.14 -3.27 5.13
C GLY A 51 19.65 -3.27 3.68
N ALA A 52 20.08 -2.11 3.16
CA ALA A 52 20.96 -2.06 2.00
C ALA A 52 22.34 -2.65 2.34
N LYS A 53 22.99 -3.29 1.38
CA LYS A 53 24.37 -3.79 1.54
C LYS A 53 25.39 -2.71 1.24
N ASN A 54 25.11 -1.88 0.23
CA ASN A 54 25.98 -0.80 -0.19
C ASN A 54 25.18 0.50 -0.32
N VAL A 55 25.74 1.60 0.18
CA VAL A 55 25.15 2.95 0.07
C VAL A 55 26.20 3.91 -0.49
N LEU A 56 25.85 4.62 -1.55
CA LEU A 56 26.65 5.69 -2.12
C LEU A 56 26.01 7.02 -1.79
N VAL A 57 26.80 7.93 -1.20
CA VAL A 57 26.38 9.28 -0.87
C VAL A 57 27.21 10.25 -1.67
N ASN A 58 26.55 11.11 -2.45
CA ASN A 58 27.19 12.23 -3.13
C ASN A 58 26.73 13.55 -2.51
N ILE A 59 27.69 14.35 -2.05
CA ILE A 59 27.46 15.68 -1.50
C ILE A 59 27.99 16.70 -2.52
N THR A 60 27.09 17.51 -3.06
CA THR A 60 27.44 18.59 -3.99
C THR A 60 27.19 19.93 -3.33
N ALA A 61 28.21 20.79 -3.28
CA ALA A 61 28.10 22.11 -2.66
C ALA A 61 29.13 23.08 -3.27
N GLY A 62 28.97 24.37 -2.99
CA GLY A 62 29.96 25.38 -3.34
C GLY A 62 31.28 25.25 -2.56
N LYS A 63 32.21 26.16 -2.83
CA LYS A 63 33.51 26.27 -2.10
C LYS A 63 33.36 26.51 -0.59
N SER A 64 32.15 26.82 -0.13
CA SER A 64 31.80 27.03 1.28
C SER A 64 31.60 25.74 2.08
N LEU A 65 31.72 24.55 1.46
CA LEU A 65 31.51 23.28 2.15
C LEU A 65 32.56 23.05 3.25
N GLY A 66 32.09 22.98 4.50
CA GLY A 66 32.94 22.66 5.65
C GLY A 66 33.10 21.15 5.87
N ILE A 67 34.25 20.73 6.42
CA ILE A 67 34.47 19.33 6.85
C ILE A 67 33.41 18.89 7.86
N ARG A 68 33.07 19.77 8.82
CA ARG A 68 32.04 19.50 9.84
C ARG A 68 30.68 19.19 9.21
N GLU A 69 30.29 19.94 8.19
CA GLU A 69 29.02 19.73 7.47
C GLU A 69 28.99 18.34 6.81
N ALA A 70 30.06 17.99 6.10
CA ALA A 70 30.17 16.68 5.47
C ALA A 70 30.13 15.53 6.48
N THR A 71 30.84 15.65 7.61
CA THR A 71 30.83 14.66 8.69
C THR A 71 29.45 14.52 9.34
N THR A 72 28.74 15.64 9.59
CA THR A 72 27.38 15.60 10.15
C THR A 72 26.41 14.88 9.22
N ALA A 73 26.40 15.22 7.93
CA ALA A 73 25.53 14.56 6.95
C ALA A 73 25.83 13.06 6.84
N THR A 74 27.12 12.71 6.79
CA THR A 74 27.61 11.31 6.75
C THR A 74 27.13 10.53 7.97
N GLY A 75 27.26 11.09 9.17
CA GLY A 75 26.86 10.41 10.41
C GLY A 75 25.36 10.11 10.47
N ILE A 76 24.52 11.02 9.97
CA ILE A 76 23.06 10.82 9.92
C ILE A 76 22.72 9.67 8.96
N ILE A 77 23.31 9.67 7.76
CA ILE A 77 23.04 8.65 6.74
C ILE A 77 23.54 7.27 7.21
N GLN A 78 24.74 7.20 7.80
CA GLN A 78 25.27 5.96 8.37
C GLN A 78 24.34 5.38 9.44
N LYS A 79 23.85 6.24 10.34
CA LYS A 79 22.94 5.83 11.43
C LYS A 79 21.63 5.25 10.90
N GLU A 80 21.08 5.81 9.82
CA GLU A 80 19.84 5.32 9.21
C GLU A 80 20.07 4.03 8.40
N ALA A 81 21.23 3.89 7.76
CA ALA A 81 21.58 2.71 6.97
C ALA A 81 21.83 1.46 7.86
N GLY A 82 22.49 1.64 9.01
CA GLY A 82 22.86 0.59 9.95
C GLY A 82 24.38 0.33 10.01
N ASP A 83 24.79 -0.67 10.78
CA ASP A 83 26.21 -1.01 10.99
C ASP A 83 26.74 -2.06 9.98
N ASP A 84 25.86 -2.87 9.39
CA ASP A 84 26.20 -3.93 8.41
C ASP A 84 26.07 -3.45 6.95
N VAL A 85 26.56 -2.25 6.65
CA VAL A 85 26.45 -1.62 5.33
C VAL A 85 27.72 -0.91 4.94
N GLU A 86 28.17 -1.11 3.70
CA GLU A 86 29.31 -0.40 3.14
C GLU A 86 28.85 0.96 2.61
N VAL A 87 29.29 2.04 3.25
CA VAL A 87 28.91 3.40 2.86
C VAL A 87 30.09 4.12 2.24
N ILE A 88 29.87 4.64 1.04
CA ILE A 88 30.87 5.36 0.27
C ILE A 88 30.46 6.82 0.07
N PHE A 89 31.37 7.73 0.37
CA PHE A 89 31.11 9.17 0.37
C PHE A 89 31.91 9.91 -0.71
N GLY A 90 31.20 10.51 -1.66
CA GLY A 90 31.74 11.43 -2.66
C GLY A 90 31.40 12.88 -2.31
N THR A 91 32.35 13.79 -2.57
CA THR A 91 32.09 15.24 -2.52
C THR A 91 32.49 15.89 -3.83
N VAL A 92 31.56 16.67 -4.39
CA VAL A 92 31.76 17.46 -5.59
C VAL A 92 31.63 18.93 -5.25
N ILE A 93 32.63 19.71 -5.64
CA ILE A 93 32.59 21.17 -5.50
C ILE A 93 32.08 21.77 -6.81
N ASP A 94 30.93 22.43 -6.75
CA ASP A 94 30.31 23.13 -7.86
C ASP A 94 30.16 24.62 -7.51
N GLU A 95 30.87 25.49 -8.23
CA GLU A 95 30.87 26.93 -7.97
C GLU A 95 29.50 27.59 -8.23
N SER A 96 28.61 26.94 -8.99
CA SER A 96 27.25 27.43 -9.19
C SER A 96 26.38 27.29 -7.93
N MET A 97 26.77 26.44 -6.98
CA MET A 97 26.02 26.09 -5.76
C MET A 97 26.25 27.10 -4.62
N ALA A 98 26.19 28.41 -4.91
CA ALA A 98 26.54 29.54 -4.04
C ALA A 98 26.50 29.28 -2.52
N GLY A 99 25.31 28.97 -1.98
CA GLY A 99 25.07 28.61 -0.58
C GLY A 99 24.29 27.31 -0.39
N ASP A 100 24.02 26.59 -1.47
CA ASP A 100 23.18 25.40 -1.47
C ASP A 100 24.04 24.15 -1.29
N LEU A 101 23.48 23.17 -0.61
CA LEU A 101 24.07 21.86 -0.41
C LEU A 101 23.06 20.81 -0.87
N ARG A 102 23.45 20.04 -1.87
CA ARG A 102 22.67 18.92 -2.40
C ARG A 102 23.26 17.62 -1.92
N ILE A 103 22.41 16.75 -1.38
CA ILE A 103 22.78 15.38 -1.02
C ILE A 103 22.01 14.45 -1.93
N THR A 104 22.70 13.43 -2.41
CA THR A 104 22.11 12.32 -3.15
C THR A 104 22.57 11.03 -2.50
N VAL A 105 21.62 10.20 -2.10
CA VAL A 105 21.86 8.89 -1.49
C VAL A 105 21.34 7.84 -2.45
N ILE A 106 22.16 6.84 -2.74
CA ILE A 106 21.81 5.69 -3.56
C ILE A 106 22.10 4.44 -2.74
N ALA A 107 21.06 3.72 -2.36
CA ALA A 107 21.15 2.49 -1.60
C ALA A 107 20.91 1.29 -2.53
N THR A 108 21.73 0.25 -2.42
CA THR A 108 21.66 -0.95 -3.27
C THR A 108 21.91 -2.21 -2.45
N GLY A 109 21.57 -3.36 -3.02
CA GLY A 109 21.81 -4.67 -2.40
C GLY A 109 20.76 -5.05 -1.38
N PHE A 110 19.54 -4.51 -1.50
CA PHE A 110 18.43 -4.89 -0.63
C PHE A 110 18.10 -6.38 -0.76
N ASP A 111 18.04 -7.07 0.38
CA ASP A 111 17.73 -8.49 0.40
C ASP A 111 16.23 -8.70 0.11
N THR A 112 15.93 -9.10 -1.12
CA THR A 112 14.56 -9.26 -1.62
C THR A 112 13.83 -10.42 -0.93
N HIS A 113 14.55 -11.28 -0.22
CA HIS A 113 13.99 -12.44 0.46
C HIS A 113 13.22 -12.11 1.74
N LYS A 114 13.38 -10.91 2.33
CA LYS A 114 12.73 -10.58 3.62
C LYS A 114 11.26 -10.12 3.50
N LYS A 115 10.74 -9.91 2.28
CA LYS A 115 9.40 -9.30 2.08
C LYS A 115 8.29 -10.25 1.60
N LEU A 116 8.58 -11.55 1.43
CA LEU A 116 7.56 -12.53 1.00
C LEU A 116 6.95 -13.37 2.12
N ASP A 117 7.32 -13.15 3.38
CA ASP A 117 6.77 -13.92 4.51
C ASP A 117 5.49 -13.30 5.13
N GLY A 118 5.09 -12.09 4.71
CA GLY A 118 3.95 -11.35 5.28
C GLY A 118 2.69 -11.24 4.41
N ALA A 119 2.80 -11.45 3.09
CA ALA A 119 1.67 -11.32 2.18
C ALA A 119 1.04 -12.68 1.90
N ALA A 120 0.08 -13.06 2.75
CA ALA A 120 -0.85 -14.15 2.54
C ALA A 120 -0.21 -15.48 2.10
N ARG A 121 0.21 -16.29 3.09
CA ARG A 121 -0.10 -17.72 3.02
C ARG A 121 -1.61 -17.85 2.84
N ARG A 122 -2.08 -17.82 1.59
CA ARG A 122 -3.37 -18.40 1.24
C ARG A 122 -3.28 -19.82 1.78
N LYS A 123 -4.04 -20.11 2.84
CA LYS A 123 -4.30 -21.48 3.26
C LYS A 123 -4.95 -22.13 2.04
N SER A 124 -4.16 -22.77 1.17
CA SER A 124 -4.69 -23.62 0.13
C SER A 124 -5.38 -24.76 0.85
N LEU A 125 -6.70 -24.67 0.97
CA LEU A 125 -7.49 -25.80 1.41
C LEU A 125 -7.18 -26.95 0.44
N PRO A 126 -6.78 -28.14 0.93
CA PRO A 126 -6.55 -29.28 0.06
C PRO A 126 -7.83 -29.58 -0.71
N LEU A 127 -7.70 -29.81 -2.02
CA LEU A 127 -8.81 -30.08 -2.95
C LEU A 127 -9.53 -31.43 -2.67
N HIS A 128 -9.11 -32.14 -1.62
CA HIS A 128 -9.70 -33.40 -1.14
C HIS A 128 -9.96 -33.27 0.36
N ALA A 129 -10.84 -32.36 0.73
CA ALA A 129 -11.60 -32.55 1.95
C ALA A 129 -12.87 -33.31 1.53
N ASP A 130 -13.05 -34.52 2.07
CA ASP A 130 -14.33 -35.22 2.06
C ASP A 130 -15.32 -34.42 2.90
N ILE A 131 -15.77 -33.29 2.37
CA ILE A 131 -16.84 -32.49 2.93
C ILE A 131 -18.10 -33.25 2.55
N PRO A 132 -18.92 -33.73 3.51
CA PRO A 132 -20.22 -34.29 3.18
C PRO A 132 -21.01 -33.17 2.49
N ILE A 133 -21.20 -33.28 1.18
CA ILE A 133 -22.01 -32.35 0.40
C ILE A 133 -23.45 -32.54 0.89
N ALA A 134 -23.89 -31.69 1.82
CA ALA A 134 -25.31 -31.52 2.08
C ALA A 134 -25.89 -30.97 0.77
N GLY A 135 -26.68 -31.79 0.07
CA GLY A 135 -27.24 -31.45 -1.23
C GLY A 135 -27.91 -30.08 -1.16
N TYR A 136 -27.44 -29.14 -1.98
CA TYR A 136 -28.06 -27.83 -2.08
C TYR A 136 -29.52 -28.03 -2.52
N LYS A 137 -30.48 -27.47 -1.76
CA LYS A 137 -31.93 -27.52 -2.04
C LYS A 137 -32.22 -26.75 -3.33
N GLY A 138 -31.94 -27.38 -4.47
CA GLY A 138 -31.91 -26.75 -5.78
C GLY A 138 -31.17 -27.55 -6.86
N GLU A 139 -30.41 -28.60 -6.51
CA GLU A 139 -29.69 -29.42 -7.50
C GLU A 139 -30.58 -30.02 -8.60
N GLU A 140 -31.82 -30.37 -8.28
CA GLU A 140 -32.76 -30.94 -9.26
C GLU A 140 -33.14 -29.95 -10.36
N ASN A 141 -33.08 -28.63 -10.09
CA ASN A 141 -33.37 -27.60 -11.07
C ASN A 141 -32.27 -27.45 -12.15
N LEU A 142 -31.04 -27.91 -11.87
CA LEU A 142 -29.92 -27.86 -12.82
C LEU A 142 -29.99 -28.98 -13.85
N LYS A 143 -30.74 -30.05 -13.61
CA LYS A 143 -30.85 -31.19 -14.54
C LYS A 143 -31.84 -30.94 -15.69
N GLN A 144 -32.64 -29.88 -15.61
CA GLN A 144 -33.67 -29.56 -16.60
C GLN A 144 -33.52 -28.11 -17.09
N LEU A 145 -32.49 -27.84 -17.90
CA LEU A 145 -32.23 -26.51 -18.47
C LEU A 145 -33.18 -26.13 -19.62
N ASP A 146 -33.73 -27.12 -20.33
CA ASP A 146 -34.49 -26.91 -21.58
C ASP A 146 -35.90 -26.30 -21.37
N ILE A 147 -36.30 -26.10 -20.11
CA ILE A 147 -37.61 -25.55 -19.75
C ILE A 147 -37.40 -24.16 -19.14
N PRO A 148 -38.11 -23.10 -19.61
CA PRO A 148 -37.95 -21.75 -19.07
C PRO A 148 -38.33 -21.68 -17.57
N ALA A 149 -37.60 -20.86 -16.82
CA ALA A 149 -37.62 -20.80 -15.36
C ALA A 149 -39.01 -20.58 -14.72
N TYR A 150 -39.95 -19.94 -15.42
CA TYR A 150 -41.30 -19.71 -14.89
C TYR A 150 -42.12 -21.01 -14.76
N ARG A 151 -41.83 -22.02 -15.60
CA ARG A 151 -42.52 -23.32 -15.58
C ARG A 151 -41.91 -24.33 -14.60
N ARG A 152 -40.66 -24.12 -14.14
CA ARG A 152 -40.02 -24.99 -13.14
C ARG A 152 -40.58 -24.82 -11.74
N ARG A 153 -41.22 -23.68 -11.44
CA ARG A 153 -41.75 -23.36 -10.10
C ARG A 153 -43.19 -23.81 -9.84
N SER A 154 -43.82 -24.54 -10.76
CA SER A 154 -45.18 -25.05 -10.55
C SER A 154 -45.17 -26.46 -9.97
N ALA A 155 -44.80 -26.59 -8.69
CA ALA A 155 -45.15 -27.72 -7.85
C ALA A 155 -45.22 -27.22 -6.40
N THR A 156 -46.46 -26.96 -5.95
CA THR A 156 -46.93 -26.90 -4.56
C THR A 156 -45.92 -26.44 -3.49
N VAL A 157 -46.08 -25.19 -3.02
CA VAL A 157 -45.62 -24.81 -1.68
C VAL A 157 -46.50 -25.55 -0.68
N SER A 158 -46.13 -26.78 -0.34
CA SER A 158 -46.64 -27.45 0.85
C SER A 158 -45.94 -26.82 2.05
N ALA A 159 -46.67 -25.97 2.76
CA ALA A 159 -46.23 -25.44 4.05
C ALA A 159 -46.49 -26.51 5.12
N GLU A 160 -45.47 -27.29 5.45
CA GLU A 160 -45.44 -28.06 6.69
C GLU A 160 -44.92 -27.14 7.80
N PRO A 161 -45.62 -27.06 8.96
CA PRO A 161 -45.13 -26.30 10.10
C PRO A 161 -43.97 -27.06 10.74
N VAL A 162 -42.86 -26.34 10.98
CA VAL A 162 -41.68 -26.91 11.64
C VAL A 162 -41.96 -26.94 13.14
N ASP A 163 -42.16 -28.14 13.67
CA ASP A 163 -42.34 -28.40 15.11
C ASP A 163 -40.99 -28.29 15.85
N GLY A 164 -41.07 -27.84 17.10
CA GLY A 164 -39.98 -27.20 17.84
C GLY A 164 -38.79 -28.06 18.26
N ALA A 165 -37.68 -27.37 18.50
CA ALA A 165 -36.64 -27.76 19.46
C ALA A 165 -35.94 -26.49 19.95
N ASP A 166 -36.16 -26.19 21.23
CA ASP A 166 -35.71 -25.01 21.96
C ASP A 166 -34.18 -24.95 22.14
N SER A 167 -33.63 -23.73 22.10
CA SER A 167 -32.61 -23.32 23.09
C SER A 167 -32.55 -21.79 23.17
N GLU A 168 -32.74 -21.30 24.39
CA GLU A 168 -32.78 -19.91 24.83
C GLU A 168 -31.51 -19.11 24.49
N GLY A 169 -31.70 -17.80 24.27
CA GLY A 169 -30.65 -16.82 24.04
C GLY A 169 -31.25 -15.49 23.61
N GLU A 170 -31.68 -14.69 24.59
CA GLU A 170 -32.02 -13.28 24.42
C GLU A 170 -30.83 -12.51 23.84
N GLU A 171 -31.04 -11.79 22.73
CA GLU A 171 -30.40 -10.49 22.52
C GLU A 171 -31.15 -9.71 21.44
N THR A 172 -31.73 -8.60 21.87
CA THR A 172 -32.43 -7.60 21.08
C THR A 172 -31.47 -6.92 20.10
N HIS A 173 -31.68 -7.10 18.80
CA HIS A 173 -31.22 -6.13 17.82
C HIS A 173 -32.43 -5.46 17.17
N GLU A 174 -32.76 -4.27 17.71
CA GLU A 174 -33.62 -3.32 17.04
C GLU A 174 -33.10 -3.04 15.62
N GLY A 175 -34.00 -3.04 14.64
CA GLY A 175 -33.79 -2.25 13.42
C GLY A 175 -33.64 -2.98 12.09
N ILE A 176 -34.28 -4.14 11.85
CA ILE A 176 -34.45 -4.64 10.47
C ILE A 176 -35.95 -4.73 10.14
N ARG A 177 -36.48 -3.64 9.56
CA ARG A 177 -37.77 -3.69 8.85
C ARG A 177 -37.57 -4.45 7.55
N ARG A 178 -38.30 -5.55 7.37
CA ARG A 178 -38.44 -6.23 6.07
C ARG A 178 -39.35 -5.38 5.19
N LEU A 179 -38.82 -4.84 4.10
CA LEU A 179 -39.59 -4.10 3.10
C LEU A 179 -40.34 -5.09 2.22
N ASN A 180 -41.66 -4.91 2.11
CA ASN A 180 -42.49 -5.64 1.17
C ASN A 180 -42.36 -5.03 -0.22
N SER A 181 -42.46 -5.86 -1.26
CA SER A 181 -42.30 -5.48 -2.68
C SER A 181 -43.26 -4.40 -3.17
N ASP A 182 -44.32 -4.12 -2.42
CA ASP A 182 -45.41 -3.24 -2.84
C ASP A 182 -45.15 -1.75 -2.46
N GLU A 183 -44.14 -1.46 -1.64
CA GLU A 183 -43.82 -0.07 -1.21
C GLU A 183 -42.86 0.67 -2.15
N ILE A 184 -42.31 0.02 -3.18
CA ILE A 184 -41.31 0.62 -4.10
C ILE A 184 -41.97 1.55 -5.15
N GLN A 185 -43.29 1.54 -5.29
CA GLN A 185 -43.97 2.23 -6.40
C GLN A 185 -44.37 3.70 -6.13
N SER A 186 -44.09 4.27 -4.95
CA SER A 186 -44.64 5.58 -4.55
C SER A 186 -43.62 6.64 -4.08
N SER A 187 -42.35 6.58 -4.49
CA SER A 187 -41.42 7.72 -4.31
C SER A 187 -41.03 8.35 -5.66
N GLU A 188 -41.74 9.45 -5.94
CA GLU A 188 -41.40 10.64 -6.74
C GLU A 188 -40.49 10.48 -7.97
N ARG A 189 -41.13 10.68 -9.13
CA ARG A 189 -40.49 10.97 -10.43
C ARG A 189 -39.39 12.00 -10.26
N ILE A 190 -38.14 11.57 -10.41
CA ILE A 190 -36.96 12.44 -10.48
C ILE A 190 -37.18 13.43 -11.64
N LEU A 191 -37.44 14.69 -11.30
CA LEU A 191 -37.53 15.78 -12.28
C LEU A 191 -36.14 15.98 -12.88
N LYS A 192 -36.00 15.67 -14.16
CA LYS A 192 -34.76 15.67 -14.97
C LYS A 192 -34.17 17.08 -15.22
N GLY A 193 -34.64 18.10 -14.52
CA GLY A 193 -34.36 19.53 -14.79
C GLY A 193 -33.11 20.10 -14.12
N ASP A 194 -32.73 19.60 -12.94
CA ASP A 194 -31.55 20.11 -12.20
C ASP A 194 -30.49 19.01 -12.13
N THR A 195 -29.36 19.20 -12.82
CA THR A 195 -28.26 18.22 -12.91
C THR A 195 -27.00 18.70 -12.17
N ASP A 196 -26.94 19.94 -11.70
CA ASP A 196 -25.70 20.54 -11.19
C ASP A 196 -25.40 20.25 -9.71
N VAL A 197 -26.27 19.48 -9.02
CA VAL A 197 -26.01 19.00 -7.66
C VAL A 197 -26.21 17.48 -7.60
N PRO A 198 -25.19 16.70 -7.23
CA PRO A 198 -25.28 15.25 -7.17
C PRO A 198 -26.26 14.79 -6.10
N ALA A 199 -26.94 13.67 -6.37
CA ALA A 199 -28.11 13.19 -5.63
C ALA A 199 -27.88 13.04 -4.12
N PHE A 200 -26.65 12.75 -3.69
CA PHE A 200 -26.33 12.53 -2.27
C PHE A 200 -26.40 13.81 -1.42
N LEU A 201 -26.14 14.99 -2.00
CA LEU A 201 -26.16 16.27 -1.28
C LEU A 201 -27.58 16.83 -1.08
N ARG A 202 -28.54 16.47 -1.95
CA ARG A 202 -29.93 16.94 -1.85
C ARG A 202 -30.61 16.45 -0.58
N LYS A 203 -30.27 15.24 -0.14
CA LYS A 203 -30.86 14.59 1.04
C LYS A 203 -30.39 15.20 2.38
N MET A 204 -29.32 16.00 2.38
CA MET A 204 -28.82 16.64 3.61
C MET A 204 -29.33 18.07 3.81
N MET A 205 -30.00 18.65 2.81
CA MET A 205 -30.50 20.04 2.86
C MET A 205 -32.01 20.13 3.12
N ASP A 206 -32.71 19.00 3.17
CA ASP A 206 -34.13 18.86 3.57
C ASP A 206 -34.23 18.34 5.02
#